data_AF-A0A1I7GHW7-F1
#
_entry.id   AF-A0A1I7GHW7-F1
#
_cell.length_a   1.000
_cell.length_b   1.000
_cell.length_c   1.000
_cell.angle_alpha   90.00
_cell.angle_beta   90.00
_cell.angle_gamma   90.00
#
_symmetry.space_group_name_H-M   'P 1'
#
loop_
_entity.id
_entity.type
_entity.pdbx_description
1 polymer ?
#
loop_
_entity_poly.entity_id
_entity_poly.type
_entity_poly.pdbx_seq_one_letter_code
_entity_poly.pdbx_strand_id
1 'polypeptide(L)'
;MILTLHIDKEEPGHYTARVLDGRAEVDEFSTGTVVAAIRETAGRGYDAKGFHIWYGHVCIGTTSAYAMRHDGETLALRLVRLYAEF
;
A
#
# COMPACT_ATOMS: atom_id res chain seq x y z
N MET A 1 1.53 13.26 10.12
CA MET A 1 2.55 12.32 9.63
C MET A 1 2.02 11.65 8.37
N ILE A 2 2.86 11.51 7.34
CA ILE A 2 2.56 10.76 6.13
C ILE A 2 3.62 9.66 6.05
N LEU A 3 3.18 8.41 5.91
CA LEU A 3 4.06 7.26 5.75
C LEU A 3 4.07 6.80 4.29
N THR A 4 4.92 5.85 3.96
CA THR A 4 4.92 5.19 2.66
C THR A 4 4.52 3.74 2.84
N LEU A 5 3.58 3.27 2.04
CA LEU A 5 3.28 1.86 1.87
C LEU A 5 3.90 1.40 0.56
N HIS A 6 4.84 0.47 0.62
CA HIS A 6 5.43 -0.17 -0.54
C HIS A 6 4.98 -1.63 -0.61
N ILE A 7 4.26 -1.96 -1.69
CA ILE A 7 3.74 -3.31 -1.93
C ILE A 7 4.55 -3.94 -3.06
N ASP A 8 5.10 -5.13 -2.82
CA ASP A 8 5.82 -5.91 -3.83
C ASP A 8 5.13 -7.25 -4.02
N LYS A 9 5.11 -7.75 -5.26
CA LYS A 9 4.55 -9.06 -5.59
C LYS A 9 5.68 -10.07 -5.65
N GLU A 10 5.66 -11.04 -4.75
CA GLU A 10 6.61 -12.17 -4.77
C GLU A 10 6.11 -13.25 -5.73
N GLU A 11 4.86 -13.68 -5.54
CA GLU A 11 4.19 -14.69 -6.35
C GLU A 11 2.68 -14.43 -6.39
N PRO A 12 1.91 -15.05 -7.31
CA PRO A 12 0.47 -14.89 -7.34
C PRO A 12 -0.18 -15.29 -6.01
N GLY A 13 -0.80 -14.33 -5.32
CA GLY A 13 -1.41 -14.55 -4.01
C GLY A 13 -0.46 -14.35 -2.83
N HIS A 14 0.77 -13.88 -3.05
CA HIS A 14 1.72 -13.52 -2.00
C HIS A 14 2.36 -12.15 -2.31
N TYR A 15 2.05 -11.18 -1.47
CA TYR A 15 2.54 -9.81 -1.59
C TYR A 15 3.18 -9.36 -0.29
N THR A 16 4.34 -8.72 -0.37
CA THR A 16 5.04 -8.11 0.76
C THR A 16 4.60 -6.65 0.85
N ALA A 17 4.16 -6.22 2.03
CA ALA A 17 3.80 -4.84 2.34
C ALA A 17 4.78 -4.28 3.36
N ARG A 18 5.55 -3.27 2.96
CA ARG A 18 6.51 -2.54 3.81
C ARG A 18 5.97 -1.15 4.11
N VAL A 19 6.00 -0.77 5.37
CA VAL A 19 5.62 0.57 5.82
C VAL A 19 6.90 1.32 6.18
N LEU A 20 7.08 2.51 5.61
CA LEU A 20 8.29 3.32 5.76
C LEU A 20 7.94 4.71 6.33
N ASP A 21 8.76 5.19 7.26
CA ASP A 21 8.87 6.61 7.63
C ASP A 21 10.15 7.19 7.02
N GLY A 22 9.98 7.90 5.90
CA GLY A 22 11.11 8.33 5.08
C GLY A 22 11.87 7.13 4.50
N ARG A 23 13.08 6.87 5.03
CA ARG A 23 13.92 5.72 4.64
C ARG A 23 13.93 4.60 5.68
N ALA A 24 13.34 4.83 6.85
CA ALA A 24 13.29 3.84 7.91
C ALA A 24 12.07 2.94 7.71
N GLU A 25 12.29 1.64 7.63
CA GLU A 25 11.20 0.67 7.71
C GLU A 25 10.68 0.60 9.14
N VAL A 26 9.35 0.71 9.28
CA VAL A 26 8.66 0.67 10.57
C VAL A 26 7.84 -0.58 10.76
N ASP A 27 7.46 -1.27 9.67
CA ASP A 27 6.73 -2.53 9.69
C ASP A 27 6.86 -3.25 8.35
N GLU A 28 6.75 -4.57 8.37
CA GLU A 28 6.69 -5.44 7.20
C GLU A 28 5.73 -6.60 7.44
N PHE A 29 4.89 -6.92 6.46
CA PHE A 29 3.99 -8.07 6.54
C PHE A 29 3.56 -8.57 5.17
N SER A 30 3.19 -9.86 5.10
CA SER A 30 2.68 -10.48 3.88
C SER A 30 1.16 -10.43 3.81
N THR A 31 0.61 -10.28 2.61
CA THR A 31 -0.83 -10.34 2.34
C THR A 31 -1.14 -11.10 1.05
N GLY A 32 -2.40 -11.54 0.91
CA GLY A 32 -2.84 -12.30 -0.26
C GLY A 32 -3.14 -11.44 -1.50
N THR A 33 -3.37 -10.14 -1.34
CA THR A 33 -3.74 -9.23 -2.43
C THR A 33 -3.29 -7.80 -2.14
N VAL A 34 -3.13 -6.98 -3.20
CA VAL A 34 -2.87 -5.54 -3.07
C VAL A 34 -3.96 -4.83 -2.24
N VAL A 35 -5.23 -5.23 -2.39
CA VAL A 35 -6.35 -4.68 -1.59
C VAL A 35 -6.17 -4.97 -0.11
N ALA A 36 -5.76 -6.20 0.23
CA ALA A 36 -5.51 -6.60 1.61
C ALA A 36 -4.35 -5.79 2.21
N ALA A 37 -3.23 -5.65 1.50
CA ALA A 37 -2.11 -4.80 1.92
C ALA A 37 -2.56 -3.37 2.25
N ILE A 38 -3.36 -2.74 1.37
CA ILE A 38 -3.85 -1.38 1.56
C ILE A 38 -4.77 -1.28 2.79
N ARG A 39 -5.77 -2.15 2.90
CA ARG A 39 -6.75 -2.11 4.00
C ARG A 39 -6.10 -2.44 5.35
N GLU A 40 -5.21 -3.42 5.37
CA GLU A 40 -4.51 -3.83 6.59
C GLU A 40 -3.56 -2.74 7.08
N THR A 41 -2.81 -2.09 6.18
CA THR A 41 -1.97 -0.93 6.53
C THR A 41 -2.81 0.17 7.19
N ALA A 42 -4.00 0.46 6.67
CA ALA A 42 -4.90 1.44 7.26
C ALA A 42 -5.49 1.01 8.62
N GLY A 43 -5.45 -0.29 8.94
CA GLY A 43 -5.93 -0.89 10.18
C GLY A 43 -4.88 -0.99 11.29
N ARG A 44 -3.59 -1.04 10.95
CA ARG A 44 -2.48 -1.31 11.88
C ARG A 44 -2.10 -0.18 12.84
N GLY A 45 -2.77 0.97 12.76
CA GLY A 45 -2.76 1.97 13.83
C GLY A 45 -1.52 2.87 13.91
N TYR A 46 -0.84 3.12 12.78
CA TYR A 46 0.39 3.94 12.72
C TYR A 46 0.24 5.44 13.02
N ASP A 47 -0.94 5.90 13.48
CA ASP A 47 -1.30 7.34 13.65
C ASP A 47 -0.96 8.23 12.43
N ALA A 48 -0.93 7.61 11.24
CA ALA A 48 -0.63 8.29 10.00
C ALA A 48 -1.90 8.92 9.42
N LYS A 49 -1.80 10.18 8.98
CA LYS A 49 -2.92 10.89 8.33
C LYS A 49 -3.16 10.37 6.91
N GLY A 50 -2.15 9.75 6.32
CA GLY A 50 -2.20 9.18 4.98
C GLY A 50 -0.90 8.48 4.60
N PHE A 51 -0.92 7.83 3.45
CA PHE A 51 0.17 7.03 2.92
C PHE A 51 0.44 7.40 1.47
N HIS A 52 1.71 7.53 1.10
CA HIS A 52 2.14 7.37 -0.28
C HIS A 52 2.08 5.88 -0.62
N ILE A 53 1.29 5.49 -1.62
CA ILE A 53 1.13 4.07 -1.96
C ILE A 53 1.88 3.73 -3.24
N TRP A 54 2.79 2.78 -3.10
CA TRP A 54 3.60 2.20 -4.17
C TRP A 54 3.24 0.72 -4.37
N TYR A 55 3.25 0.28 -5.62
CA TYR A 55 3.19 -1.12 -6.01
C TYR A 55 4.30 -1.39 -7.02
N GLY A 56 5.34 -2.13 -6.63
CA GLY A 56 6.58 -2.23 -7.40
C GLY A 56 7.15 -0.84 -7.72
N HIS A 57 7.27 -0.50 -9.01
CA HIS A 57 7.79 0.79 -9.49
C HIS A 57 6.72 1.88 -9.68
N VAL A 58 5.43 1.58 -9.54
CA VAL A 58 4.35 2.54 -9.77
C VAL A 58 3.81 3.14 -8.47
N CYS A 59 3.40 4.40 -8.52
CA CYS A 59 2.86 5.15 -7.39
C CYS A 59 1.55 5.84 -7.79
N ILE A 60 0.53 5.79 -6.91
CA ILE A 60 -0.74 6.52 -7.09
C ILE A 60 -0.83 7.81 -6.25
N GLY A 61 0.29 8.22 -5.64
CA GLY A 61 0.38 9.40 -4.80
C GLY A 61 -0.05 9.16 -3.36
N THR A 62 -0.35 10.25 -2.65
CA THR A 62 -0.81 10.23 -1.25
C THR A 62 -2.30 10.01 -1.19
N THR A 63 -2.74 9.11 -0.31
CA THR A 63 -4.16 8.94 0.04
C THR A 63 -4.33 8.89 1.55
N SER A 64 -5.53 9.20 2.04
CA SER A 64 -5.82 9.17 3.47
C SER A 64 -6.00 7.73 3.97
N ALA A 65 -5.70 7.48 5.25
CA ALA A 65 -5.97 6.18 5.88
C ALA A 65 -7.47 5.82 5.81
N TYR A 66 -8.36 6.83 5.83
CA TYR A 66 -9.79 6.66 5.62
C TYR A 66 -10.10 6.09 4.22
N ALA A 67 -9.56 6.69 3.16
CA ALA A 67 -9.76 6.22 1.79
C ALA A 67 -9.16 4.83 1.58
N MET A 68 -8.01 4.52 2.18
CA MET A 68 -7.45 3.16 2.13
C MET A 68 -8.37 2.11 2.75
N ARG A 69 -9.04 2.45 3.85
CA ARG A 69 -9.98 1.56 4.55
C ARG A 69 -11.27 1.34 3.75
N HIS A 70 -11.83 2.40 3.18
CA HIS A 70 -13.16 2.36 2.56
C HIS A 70 -13.14 2.17 1.04
N ASP A 71 -12.06 2.57 0.36
CA ASP A 71 -11.91 2.56 -1.11
C ASP A 71 -10.65 1.79 -1.57
N GLY A 72 -10.19 0.83 -0.76
CA GLY A 72 -9.00 0.02 -1.05
C GLY A 72 -9.06 -0.73 -2.38
N GLU A 73 -10.25 -1.10 -2.85
CA GLU A 73 -10.45 -1.77 -4.14
C GLU A 73 -10.15 -0.86 -5.33
N THR A 74 -10.68 0.36 -5.34
CA THR A 74 -10.39 1.34 -6.39
C THR A 74 -8.91 1.70 -6.42
N LEU A 75 -8.29 1.88 -5.24
CA LEU A 75 -6.86 2.17 -5.13
C LEU A 75 -6.00 1.02 -5.69
N ALA A 76 -6.31 -0.22 -5.32
CA ALA A 76 -5.61 -1.40 -5.84
C ALA A 76 -5.79 -1.56 -7.35
N LEU A 77 -7.01 -1.35 -7.87
CA LEU A 77 -7.29 -1.42 -9.31
C LEU A 77 -6.46 -0.38 -10.08
N ARG A 78 -6.33 0.84 -9.55
CA ARG A 78 -5.48 1.88 -10.14
C ARG A 78 -4.01 1.47 -10.16
N LEU A 79 -3.49 0.91 -9.07
CA LEU A 79 -2.10 0.43 -9.00
C LEU A 79 -1.84 -0.69 -10.00
N VAL A 80 -2.71 -1.71 -10.06
CA VAL A 80 -2.55 -2.85 -10.98
C VAL A 80 -2.63 -2.42 -12.44
N ARG A 81 -3.53 -1.47 -12.78
CA ARG A 81 -3.60 -0.91 -14.13
C ARG A 81 -2.32 -0.18 -14.51
N LEU A 82 -1.84 0.72 -13.64
CA LEU A 82 -0.60 1.45 -13.90
C LEU A 82 0.61 0.51 -14.02
N TYR A 83 0.71 -0.50 -13.17
CA TYR A 83 1.79 -1.50 -13.24
C TYR A 83 1.77 -2.29 -14.56
N ALA A 84 0.60 -2.50 -15.17
CA ALA A 84 0.50 -3.18 -16.45
C ALA A 84 0.82 -2.26 -17.64
N GLU A 85 0.73 -0.94 -17.47
CA GLU A 85 0.98 0.06 -18.50
C GLU A 85 2.47 0.46 -18.62
N PHE A 86 3.24 0.32 -17.54
CA PHE A 86 4.65 0.75 -17.43
C PHE A 86 5.54 -0.38 -16.93
#